data_AF-A0A0A9DWP0-F1
#
_entry.id   AF-A0A0A9DWP0-F1
#
_cell.length_a   1.000
_cell.length_b   1.000
_cell.length_c   1.000
_cell.angle_alpha   90.00
_cell.angle_beta   90.00
_cell.angle_gamma   90.00
#
_symmetry.space_group_name_H-M   'P 1'
#
loop_
_entity.id
_entity.type
_entity.pdbx_description
1 polymer ?
#
loop_
_entity_poly.entity_id
_entity_poly.type
_entity_poly.pdbx_seq_one_letter_code
_entity_poly.pdbx_strand_id
1 'polypeptide(L)' 'MIEKAGFGELLKIGTSTLPVELINWLLRNFDAKSSQLMIPGRGTINVTSESVHRILSLPKNGDKVLYDFNVDAINFYT' A
#
# COMPACT_ATOMS: atom_id res chain seq x y z
N MET A 1 -2.51 5.02 19.10
CA MET A 1 -1.31 5.72 18.58
C MET A 1 -1.36 5.84 17.05
N ILE A 2 -1.68 4.76 16.33
CA ILE A 2 -1.84 4.72 14.85
C ILE A 2 -3.11 5.43 14.33
N GLU A 3 -4.26 5.30 15.00
CA GLU A 3 -5.50 5.98 14.57
C GLU A 3 -5.38 7.50 14.58
N LYS A 4 -4.77 8.05 15.64
CA LYS A 4 -4.55 9.50 15.80
C LYS A 4 -3.53 10.07 14.78
N ALA A 5 -2.76 9.20 14.13
CA ALA A 5 -1.79 9.58 13.09
C ALA A 5 -2.39 9.56 11.67
N GLY A 6 -3.70 9.31 11.52
CA GLY A 6 -4.36 9.27 10.20
C GLY A 6 -4.39 7.90 9.54
N PHE A 7 -3.89 6.85 10.19
CA PHE A 7 -3.82 5.49 9.64
C PHE A 7 -5.01 4.61 10.09
N GLY A 8 -6.10 5.21 10.58
CA GLY A 8 -7.25 4.48 11.13
C GLY A 8 -7.95 3.57 10.11
N GLU A 9 -8.03 3.98 8.84
CA GLU A 9 -8.66 3.17 7.79
C GLU A 9 -7.85 1.91 7.45
N LEU A 10 -6.52 1.95 7.60
CA LEU A 10 -5.68 0.75 7.43
C LEU A 10 -5.99 -0.31 8.49
N LEU A 11 -6.33 0.09 9.72
CA LEU A 11 -6.72 -0.85 10.77
C LEU A 11 -8.04 -1.56 10.45
N LYS A 12 -8.92 -0.94 9.65
CA LYS A 12 -10.21 -1.53 9.22
C LYS A 12 -10.07 -2.59 8.13
N ILE A 13 -8.91 -2.69 7.46
CA ILE A 13 -8.65 -3.76 6.47
C ILE A 13 -8.71 -5.14 7.16
N GLY A 14 -8.55 -5.19 8.50
CA GLY A 14 -8.86 -6.38 9.31
C GLY A 14 -7.89 -7.54 9.09
N THR A 15 -6.78 -7.28 8.39
CA THR A 15 -5.70 -8.25 8.18
C THR A 15 -4.39 -7.68 8.67
N SER A 16 -3.65 -8.48 9.44
CA SER A 16 -2.29 -8.16 9.86
C SER A 16 -1.26 -8.55 8.79
N THR A 17 -1.66 -9.35 7.79
CA THR A 17 -0.78 -9.85 6.74
C THR A 17 -1.43 -9.71 5.37
N LEU A 18 -0.62 -9.43 4.35
CA LEU A 18 -1.05 -9.48 2.97
C LEU A 18 -0.74 -10.86 2.40
N PRO A 19 -1.72 -11.58 1.82
CA PRO A 19 -1.45 -12.87 1.16
C PRO A 19 -0.40 -12.70 0.07
N VAL A 20 0.60 -13.60 0.04
CA VAL A 20 1.69 -13.56 -0.96
C VAL A 20 1.15 -13.54 -2.40
N GLU A 21 0.09 -14.29 -2.67
CA GLU A 21 -0.57 -14.30 -3.98
C GLU A 21 -1.14 -12.94 -4.37
N LEU A 22 -1.70 -12.19 -3.41
CA LEU A 22 -2.20 -10.84 -3.66
C LEU A 22 -1.04 -9.88 -3.97
N ILE A 23 0.06 -9.99 -3.24
CA ILE A 23 1.27 -9.17 -3.48
C ILE A 23 1.83 -9.46 -4.87
N ASN A 24 2.00 -10.74 -5.22
CA ASN A 24 2.47 -11.17 -6.53
C ASN A 24 1.56 -10.66 -7.65
N TRP A 25 0.25 -10.72 -7.44
CA TRP A 25 -0.72 -10.20 -8.38
C TRP A 25 -0.61 -8.67 -8.53
N LEU A 26 -0.51 -7.92 -7.43
CA LEU A 26 -0.33 -6.46 -7.46
C LEU A 26 0.93 -6.06 -8.23
N LEU A 27 2.07 -6.69 -7.94
CA LEU A 27 3.35 -6.40 -8.59
C LEU A 27 3.33 -6.69 -10.10
N ARG A 28 2.64 -7.74 -10.53
CA ARG A 28 2.50 -8.09 -11.95
C ARG A 28 1.60 -7.13 -12.72
N ASN A 29 0.64 -6.51 -12.04
CA ASN A 29 -0.41 -5.72 -12.66
C ASN A 29 -0.27 -4.21 -12.45
N PHE A 30 0.67 -3.77 -11.60
CA PHE A 30 0.95 -2.36 -11.35
C PHE A 30 2.02 -1.84 -12.31
N ASP A 31 1.66 -0.82 -13.09
CA ASP A 31 2.60 -0.04 -13.88
C ASP A 31 3.12 1.14 -13.07
N ALA A 32 4.37 1.04 -12.64
CA ALA A 32 5.05 2.09 -11.88
C ALA A 32 5.25 3.38 -12.67
N LYS A 33 5.36 3.32 -14.01
CA LYS A 33 5.61 4.50 -14.84
C LYS A 33 4.38 5.40 -14.89
N SER A 34 3.20 4.81 -15.05
CA SER A 34 1.93 5.54 -15.08
C SER A 34 1.25 5.65 -13.72
N SER A 35 1.76 4.95 -12.69
CA SER A 35 1.12 4.80 -11.38
C SER A 35 -0.30 4.25 -11.49
N GLN A 36 -0.47 3.17 -12.26
CA GLN A 36 -1.76 2.54 -12.50
C GLN A 36 -1.75 1.07 -12.14
N LEU A 37 -2.81 0.61 -11.48
CA LEU A 37 -3.10 -0.81 -11.30
C LEU A 37 -4.04 -1.28 -12.42
N MET A 38 -3.58 -2.21 -13.24
CA MET A 38 -4.36 -2.80 -14.32
C MET A 38 -5.15 -4.00 -13.78
N ILE A 39 -6.48 -3.94 -13.81
CA ILE A 39 -7.34 -5.05 -13.39
C ILE A 39 -7.89 -5.73 -14.64
N PRO A 40 -7.45 -6.97 -14.95
CA PRO A 40 -7.93 -7.70 -16.11
C PRO A 40 -9.46 -7.77 -16.15
N GLY A 41 -10.06 -7.43 -17.30
CA GLY A 41 -11.51 -7.45 -17.50
C GLY A 41 -12.29 -6.30 -16.85
N ARG A 42 -11.64 -5.43 -16.06
CA ARG A 42 -12.26 -4.23 -15.45
C ARG A 42 -11.72 -2.92 -16.04
N GLY A 43 -10.41 -2.86 -16.29
CA GLY A 43 -9.72 -1.62 -16.69
C GLY A 43 -8.68 -1.18 -15.66
N THR A 44 -8.33 0.10 -15.66
CA THR A 44 -7.23 0.63 -14.83
C THR A 44 -7.72 1.43 -13.62
N ILE A 45 -6.95 1.38 -12.53
CA ILE A 45 -7.12 2.23 -11.35
C ILE A 45 -5.90 3.13 -11.23
N ASN A 46 -6.10 4.43 -11.27
CA ASN A 46 -5.04 5.40 -11.03
C ASN A 46 -4.71 5.46 -9.53
N VAL A 47 -3.47 5.12 -9.20
CA VAL A 47 -2.91 5.21 -7.85
C VAL A 47 -2.25 6.57 -7.70
N THR A 48 -3.02 7.55 -7.24
CA THR A 48 -2.54 8.91 -6.98
C THR A 48 -2.46 9.17 -5.48
N SER A 49 -1.69 10.18 -5.06
CA SER A 49 -1.67 10.63 -3.66
C SER A 49 -3.06 10.96 -3.13
N GLU A 50 -3.95 11.46 -3.99
CA GLU A 50 -5.33 11.76 -3.66
C GLU A 50 -6.18 10.49 -3.47
N SER A 51 -6.06 9.52 -4.37
CA SER A 51 -6.72 8.22 -4.22
C SER A 51 -6.27 7.53 -2.93
N VAL A 52 -4.96 7.57 -2.65
CA VAL A 52 -4.34 6.98 -1.45
C VAL A 52 -4.83 7.68 -0.18
N HIS A 53 -4.83 9.02 -0.15
CA HIS A 53 -5.38 9.78 0.97
C HIS A 53 -6.86 9.47 1.19
N ARG A 54 -7.67 9.44 0.13
CA ARG A 54 -9.12 9.19 0.26
C ARG A 54 -9.43 7.80 0.80
N ILE A 55 -8.70 6.78 0.36
CA ILE A 55 -9.01 5.38 0.68
C ILE A 55 -8.34 4.94 1.98
N LEU A 56 -7.09 5.34 2.22
CA LEU A 56 -6.30 4.89 3.36
C LEU A 56 -6.19 5.96 4.47
N SER A 57 -6.77 7.14 4.26
CA SER A 57 -6.62 8.33 5.13
C SER A 57 -5.16 8.77 5.34
N LEU A 58 -4.24 8.28 4.52
CA LEU A 58 -2.82 8.63 4.61
C LEU A 58 -2.63 10.13 4.38
N PRO A 59 -1.83 10.84 5.20
CA PRO A 59 -1.59 12.26 5.01
C PRO A 59 -1.10 12.55 3.58
N LYS A 60 -1.86 13.36 2.84
CA LYS A 60 -1.50 13.77 1.46
C LYS A 60 -0.29 14.69 1.44
N ASN A 61 -0.09 15.44 2.53
CA ASN A 61 0.99 16.39 2.75
C ASN A 61 1.56 16.15 4.16
N GLY A 62 2.88 16.00 4.27
CA GLY A 62 3.57 15.74 5.54
C GLY A 62 4.99 15.27 5.33
N ASP A 63 5.76 15.18 6.41
CA ASP A 63 7.14 14.69 6.40
C ASP A 63 7.23 13.33 5.71
N LYS A 64 8.31 13.10 4.96
CA LYS A 64 8.57 11.80 4.33
C LYS A 64 8.46 10.72 5.41
N VAL A 65 7.59 9.75 5.20
CA VAL A 65 7.62 8.52 5.99
C VAL A 65 8.99 7.90 5.75
N LEU A 66 9.86 7.91 6.76
CA LEU A 66 11.12 7.19 6.74
C LEU A 66 10.77 5.71 6.71
N TYR A 67 10.71 5.13 5.51
CA TYR A 67 10.71 3.69 5.34
C TYR A 67 12.13 3.22 5.64
N ASP A 68 12.36 2.80 6.88
CA ASP A 68 13.57 2.06 7.22
C ASP A 68 13.37 0.61 6.75
N PHE A 69 14.23 0.20 5.81
CA PHE A 69 14.20 -1.15 5.25
C PHE A 69 14.94 -2.05 6.25
N ASN A 70 14.24 -2.49 7.29
CA ASN A 70 14.83 -3.38 8.28
C ASN A 70 15.04 -4.77 7.66
N VAL A 71 16.25 -4.99 7.14
CA VAL A 71 16.68 -6.25 6.51
C VAL A 71 16.55 -7.43 7.48
N ASP A 72 16.72 -7.17 8.79
CA ASP A 72 16.63 -8.20 9.82
C ASP A 72 15.18 -8.67 10.05
N ALA A 73 14.18 -7.83 9.75
CA ALA A 73 12.77 -8.21 9.81
C ALA A 73 12.33 -9.13 8.65
N ILE A 74 13.14 -9.23 7.58
CA ILE A 74 12.86 -10.04 6.39
C ILE A 74 13.50 -11.44 6.51
N ASN A 75 14.56 -11.59 7.31
CA ASN A 75 15.35 -12.82 7.43
C ASN A 75 14.71 -13.93 8.30
N PHE A 76 13.39 -13.96 8.48
CA PHE A 76 12.71 -15.08 9.15
C PHE A 76 12.63 -16.36 8.29
N TYR A 77 13.18 -16.37 7.07
CA TYR A 77 13.23 -17.53 6.18
C TYR A 77 14.61 -17.74 5.56
N THR A 78 15.64 -17.94 6.38
CA THR A 78 16.86 -18.68 5.99
C THR A 78 17.27 -19.63 7.09
#